data_AF-A0A847VJ43-F1
#
_entry.id   AF-A0A847VJ43-F1
#
_cell.length_a   1.000
_cell.length_b   1.000
_cell.length_c   1.000
_cell.angle_alpha   90.00
_cell.angle_beta   90.00
_cell.angle_gamma   90.00
#
_symmetry.space_group_name_H-M   'P 1'
#
loop_
_entity.id
_entity.type
_entity.pdbx_description
1 polymer ?
#
loop_
_entity_poly.entity_id
_entity_poly.type
_entity_poly.pdbx_seq_one_letter_code
_entity_poly.pdbx_strand_id
1 'polypeptide(L)' 'MTTILKNASGVRITEEDKRHGHHLAVGALCHCGEYLIVAPAVYHADHRKGDPVMVCGDHGVHAFRFLDLVKGLQPEAKP' A
#
# COMPACT_ATOMS: atom_id res chain seq x y z
N MET A 1 -3.10 17.44 -3.03
CA MET A 1 -3.28 16.12 -2.40
C MET A 1 -4.72 15.67 -2.37
N THR A 2 -5.17 15.05 -3.46
CA THR A 2 -6.44 14.31 -3.49
C THR A 2 -6.24 12.91 -2.90
N THR A 3 -6.90 12.61 -1.78
CA THR A 3 -6.87 11.27 -1.16
C THR A 3 -7.86 10.36 -1.87
N ILE A 4 -7.39 9.21 -2.34
CA ILE A 4 -8.22 8.14 -2.94
C ILE A 4 -8.78 7.25 -1.82
N LEU A 5 -7.90 6.78 -0.93
CA LEU A 5 -8.25 5.93 0.22
C LEU A 5 -7.48 6.37 1.46
N LYS A 6 -8.10 6.20 2.63
CA LYS A 6 -7.49 6.39 3.94
C LYS A 6 -8.01 5.31 4.89
N ASN A 7 -7.09 4.57 5.54
CA ASN A 7 -7.47 3.56 6.54
C ASN A 7 -7.56 4.18 7.95
N ALA A 8 -8.01 3.37 8.92
CA ALA A 8 -8.20 3.80 10.32
C ALA A 8 -6.89 4.23 11.00
N SER A 9 -5.76 3.60 10.65
CA SER A 9 -4.42 3.95 11.13
C SER A 9 -3.89 5.27 10.56
N GLY A 10 -4.56 5.81 9.53
CA GLY A 10 -4.19 7.05 8.84
C GLY A 10 -3.15 6.88 7.74
N VAL A 11 -2.95 5.66 7.25
CA VAL A 11 -2.24 5.37 6.00
C VAL A 11 -3.14 5.80 4.83
N ARG A 12 -2.55 6.38 3.79
CA ARG A 12 -3.30 6.98 2.66
C ARG A 12 -2.80 6.48 1.32
N ILE A 13 -3.70 6.39 0.35
CA ILE A 13 -3.36 6.34 -1.07
C ILE A 13 -3.85 7.64 -1.68
N THR A 14 -2.99 8.34 -2.42
CA THR A 14 -3.32 9.63 -3.06
C THR A 14 -3.13 9.54 -4.57
N GLU A 15 -3.66 10.51 -5.31
CA GLU A 15 -3.47 10.60 -6.76
C GLU A 15 -2.03 10.98 -7.16
N GLU A 16 -1.34 11.71 -6.28
CA GLU A 16 -0.03 12.33 -6.53
C GLU A 16 1.13 11.42 -6.13
N ASP A 17 0.94 10.57 -5.11
CA ASP A 17 1.98 9.70 -4.57
C ASP A 17 2.08 8.41 -5.39
N LYS A 18 2.94 8.45 -6.42
CA LYS A 18 3.23 7.31 -7.30
C LYS A 18 4.73 7.08 -7.46
N ARG A 19 5.13 5.81 -7.55
CA ARG A 19 6.48 5.39 -7.93
C ARG A 19 6.40 4.36 -9.04
N HIS A 20 7.15 4.58 -10.13
CA HIS A 20 7.12 3.73 -11.34
C HIS A 20 5.68 3.52 -11.89
N GLY A 21 4.80 4.51 -11.74
CA GLY A 21 3.41 4.43 -12.19
C GLY A 21 2.44 3.76 -11.20
N HIS A 22 2.92 3.23 -10.07
CA HIS A 22 2.10 2.59 -9.04
C HIS A 22 1.82 3.53 -7.87
N HIS A 23 0.59 3.51 -7.35
CA HIS A 23 0.20 4.25 -6.16
C HIS A 23 0.89 3.72 -4.91
N LEU A 24 1.22 4.61 -3.98
CA LEU A 24 1.89 4.28 -2.72
C LEU A 24 0.92 4.24 -1.53
N ALA A 25 1.20 3.39 -0.54
CA ALA A 25 0.63 3.53 0.81
C ALA A 25 1.43 4.55 1.63
N VAL A 26 1.04 5.81 1.53
CA VAL A 26 1.65 6.94 2.24
C VAL A 26 1.50 6.75 3.75
N GLY A 27 2.64 6.75 4.44
CA GLY A 27 2.70 6.57 5.89
C GLY A 27 2.93 5.11 6.32
N ALA A 28 3.06 4.18 5.38
CA ALA A 28 3.40 2.78 5.65
C ALA A 28 4.57 2.32 4.77
N LEU A 29 5.50 1.58 5.38
CA LEU A 29 6.63 0.94 4.71
C LEU A 29 6.58 -0.55 5.01
N CYS A 30 7.12 -1.37 4.10
CA CYS A 30 7.38 -2.77 4.34
C CYS A 30 8.32 -2.93 5.55
N HIS A 31 8.32 -4.09 6.20
CA HIS A 31 9.23 -4.39 7.33
C HIS A 31 10.70 -4.19 6.96
N CYS A 32 11.08 -4.41 5.70
CA CYS A 32 12.43 -4.18 5.18
C CYS A 32 12.76 -2.71 4.90
N GLY A 33 11.84 -1.77 5.19
CA GLY A 33 12.01 -0.33 4.96
C GLY A 33 11.57 0.15 3.58
N GLU A 34 11.26 -0.75 2.65
CA GLU A 34 10.85 -0.38 1.29
C GLU A 34 9.41 0.11 1.19
N TYR A 35 9.13 0.83 0.10
CA TYR A 35 7.78 1.35 -0.15
C TYR A 35 6.78 0.24 -0.47
N LEU A 36 5.55 0.44 0.00
CA LEU A 36 4.41 -0.38 -0.36
C LEU A 36 3.67 0.24 -1.53
N ILE A 37 3.64 -0.47 -2.66
CA ILE A 37 2.93 -0.08 -3.88
C ILE A 37 1.64 -0.87 -4.03
N VAL A 38 0.60 -0.29 -4.63
CA VAL A 38 -0.62 -1.04 -4.94
C VAL A 38 -0.27 -2.14 -5.95
N ALA A 39 -0.66 -3.38 -5.65
CA ALA A 39 -0.35 -4.55 -6.46
C ALA A 39 -0.79 -4.36 -7.92
N PRO A 40 0.13 -4.40 -8.91
CA PRO A 40 -0.19 -4.11 -10.31
C PRO A 40 -1.20 -5.09 -10.91
N ALA A 41 -1.07 -6.38 -10.58
CA ALA A 41 -1.98 -7.45 -11.04
C ALA A 41 -3.40 -7.32 -10.48
N VAL A 42 -3.57 -6.53 -9.41
CA VAL A 42 -4.84 -6.25 -8.74
C VAL A 42 -5.19 -4.77 -8.92
N TYR A 43 -4.66 -4.06 -9.91
CA TYR A 43 -5.05 -2.68 -10.20
C TYR A 43 -6.13 -2.63 -11.29
N HIS A 44 -7.35 -3.05 -10.95
CA HIS A 44 -8.54 -2.69 -11.73
C HIS A 44 -9.03 -1.32 -11.26
N ALA A 45 -9.51 -0.47 -12.18
CA ALA A 45 -10.10 0.82 -11.83
C ALA A 45 -11.25 0.70 -10.79
N ASP A 46 -11.91 -0.46 -10.74
CA ASP A 46 -12.95 -0.81 -9.77
C ASP A 46 -12.45 -1.30 -8.41
N HIS A 47 -11.17 -1.67 -8.26
CA HIS A 47 -10.58 -2.07 -6.97
C HIS A 47 -10.37 -0.89 -6.00
N ARG A 48 -10.69 0.34 -6.44
CA ARG A 48 -10.74 1.54 -5.60
C ARG A 48 -11.79 1.48 -4.47
N LYS A 49 -12.61 0.43 -4.37
CA LYS A 49 -13.78 0.37 -3.47
C LYS A 49 -13.71 -0.61 -2.28
N GLY A 50 -12.63 -1.36 -2.10
CA GLY A 50 -12.57 -2.38 -1.04
C GLY A 50 -11.41 -2.20 -0.10
N ASP A 51 -10.33 -2.90 -0.42
CA ASP A 51 -9.16 -3.07 0.43
C ASP A 51 -8.02 -3.57 -0.48
N PRO A 52 -7.29 -2.65 -1.15
CA PRO A 52 -6.27 -3.03 -2.10
C PRO A 52 -5.13 -3.79 -1.43
N VAL A 53 -4.55 -4.74 -2.15
CA VAL A 53 -3.32 -5.40 -1.72
C VAL A 53 -2.14 -4.51 -2.04
N MET A 54 -1.31 -4.27 -1.03
CA MET A 54 -0.09 -3.50 -1.10
C MET A 54 1.09 -4.46 -1.11
N VAL A 55 1.98 -4.34 -2.08
CA VAL A 55 3.17 -5.19 -2.22
C VAL A 55 4.45 -4.39 -2.02
N CYS A 56 5.47 -5.03 -1.46
CA CYS A 56 6.80 -4.45 -1.34
C CYS A 56 7.41 -4.16 -2.71
N GLY A 57 7.82 -2.92 -2.97
CA GLY A 57 8.28 -2.46 -4.29
C GLY A 57 9.54 -3.16 -4.81
N ASP A 58 10.46 -3.57 -3.93
CA ASP A 58 11.75 -4.15 -4.33
C ASP A 58 11.77 -5.70 -4.34
N HIS A 59 10.85 -6.34 -3.61
CA HIS A 59 10.87 -7.79 -3.42
C HIS A 59 9.62 -8.49 -3.95
N GLY A 60 8.46 -7.84 -4.06
CA GLY A 60 7.20 -8.48 -4.49
C GLY A 60 6.69 -9.65 -3.61
N VAL A 61 7.51 -10.13 -2.67
CA VAL A 61 7.25 -11.29 -1.80
C VAL A 61 6.31 -10.93 -0.65
N HIS A 62 6.37 -9.70 -0.15
CA HIS A 62 5.52 -9.25 0.96
C HIS A 62 4.29 -8.53 0.44
N ALA A 63 3.12 -9.03 0.85
CA ALA A 63 1.82 -8.47 0.53
C ALA A 63 1.06 -8.18 1.82
N PHE A 64 0.40 -7.02 1.86
CA PHE A 64 -0.38 -6.55 2.99
C PHE A 64 -1.74 -6.06 2.50
N ARG A 65 -2.77 -6.23 3.32
CA ARG A 65 -4.06 -5.59 3.07
C ARG A 65 -3.98 -4.14 3.49
N PHE A 66 -4.48 -3.22 2.67
CA PHE A 66 -4.41 -1.79 2.95
C PHE A 66 -5.10 -1.42 4.28
N LEU A 67 -6.24 -2.05 4.58
CA LEU A 67 -6.97 -1.81 5.83
C LEU A 67 -6.18 -2.21 7.08
N ASP A 68 -5.31 -3.21 6.97
CA ASP A 68 -4.49 -3.71 8.07
C ASP A 68 -3.20 -2.89 8.27
N LEU A 69 -2.87 -1.98 7.34
CA LEU A 69 -1.64 -1.22 7.45
C LEU A 69 -1.65 -0.30 8.67
N VAL A 70 -0.54 -0.29 9.39
CA VAL A 70 -0.26 0.67 10.45
C VAL A 70 0.69 1.76 9.95
N LYS A 71 0.73 2.90 10.63
CA LYS A 71 1.73 3.91 10.33
C LYS A 71 3.12 3.41 10.70
N GLY A 72 4.09 3.65 9.81
CA GLY A 72 5.47 3.20 9.98
C GLY A 72 5.75 1.86 9.29
N LEU A 73 6.63 1.06 9.89
CA LEU A 73 7.03 -0.24 9.37
C LEU A 73 5.92 -1.26 9.63
N GLN A 74 5.54 -2.01 8.59
CA GLN A 74 4.61 -3.13 8.76
C GLN A 74 5.27 -4.24 9.57
N PRO A 75 4.53 -4.90 10.47
CA PRO A 75 5.04 -6.08 11.16
C PRO A 75 5.37 -7.17 10.14
N GLU A 76 6.43 -7.94 10.41
CA GLU A 76 6.69 -9.15 9.64
C GLU A 76 5.46 -10.07 9.74
N ALA A 77 4.96 -10.50 8.58
CA ALA A 77 3.91 -11.51 8.54
C ALA A 77 4.48 -12.79 9.15
N LYS A 78 3.93 -13.22 10.29
CA LYS A 78 4.24 -14.54 10.82
C LYS A 78 3.68 -15.59 9.85
N PRO A 79 4.46 -16.61 9.47
CA PRO A 79 4.03 -17.66 8.56
C PRO A 79 2.82 -18.44 9.08
#